data_AF-A0A5C7FCT2-F1
#
_entry.id   AF-A0A5C7FCT2-F1
#
_cell.length_a   1.000
_cell.length_b   1.000
_cell.length_c   1.000
_cell.angle_alpha   90.00
_cell.angle_beta   90.00
_cell.angle_gamma   90.00
#
_symmetry.space_group_name_H-M   'P 1'
#
loop_
_entity.id
_entity.type
_entity.pdbx_description
1 polymer ?
#
loop_
_entity_poly.entity_id
_entity_poly.type
_entity_poly.pdbx_seq_one_letter_code
_entity_poly.pdbx_strand_id
1 'polypeptide(L)'
;MRFQNIFTLCLVACCILPAGCIDDDQPVSGPLPEPFTCALGFDTNTMDETCDCPDPKVRIGDMECRELELGEFYSDMNGCLTDIGMIFYFEADTVRNGCCRRIQMEFPSSTASRPIFTPVFGRQTRLDNGMDSLSFEVGGGDYFVPDPTGGEFDLETRFRGKFIDEFTIEGTFEWGPAFDQQITIQTHPGTFRRRAE
;
A
#
# COMPACT_ATOMS: atom_id res chain seq x y z
N MET A 1 -18.04 27.77 85.37
CA MET A 1 -16.93 27.20 86.16
C MET A 1 -16.68 25.76 85.72
N ARG A 2 -15.57 25.50 85.01
CA ARG A 2 -14.61 24.41 85.29
C ARG A 2 -13.39 24.63 84.39
N PHE A 3 -12.24 24.66 85.05
CA PHE A 3 -10.89 24.92 84.56
C PHE A 3 -10.29 23.67 83.89
N GLN A 4 -9.48 23.87 82.85
CA GLN A 4 -8.12 23.31 82.68
C GLN A 4 -7.56 23.80 81.33
N ASN A 5 -6.81 24.91 81.27
CA ASN A 5 -5.36 25.04 81.54
C ASN A 5 -4.50 23.98 80.86
N ILE A 6 -3.94 24.29 79.67
CA ILE A 6 -2.51 24.11 79.35
C ILE A 6 -2.09 25.27 78.42
N PHE A 7 -1.17 26.11 78.91
CA PHE A 7 -0.53 27.19 78.17
C PHE A 7 0.97 27.14 78.55
N THR A 8 1.82 26.70 77.62
CA THR A 8 3.26 27.03 77.61
C THR A 8 3.80 26.72 76.19
N LEU A 9 3.89 27.70 75.29
CA LEU A 9 5.05 28.59 75.03
C LEU A 9 6.34 27.86 74.62
N CYS A 10 6.69 27.95 73.33
CA CYS A 10 7.99 28.52 72.93
C CYS A 10 7.96 28.94 71.46
N LEU A 11 8.00 30.26 71.26
CA LEU A 11 8.27 30.96 70.02
C LEU A 11 9.80 31.08 69.85
N VAL A 12 10.21 31.35 68.60
CA VAL A 12 11.53 31.82 68.12
C VAL A 12 12.47 30.73 67.60
N ALA A 13 12.52 30.63 66.27
CA ALA A 13 13.74 30.70 65.43
C ALA A 13 13.39 30.32 63.98
N CYS A 14 12.66 31.19 63.27
CA CYS A 14 13.21 31.86 62.08
C CYS A 14 14.75 31.79 61.95
N CYS A 15 15.26 30.71 61.37
CA CYS A 15 16.59 30.64 60.76
C CYS A 15 16.58 29.58 59.65
N ILE A 16 16.49 30.05 58.41
CA ILE A 16 17.31 29.59 57.27
C ILE A 16 17.40 28.06 57.12
N LEU A 17 16.36 27.45 56.56
CA LEU A 17 16.57 26.23 55.79
C LEU A 17 17.21 26.66 54.46
N PRO A 18 18.39 26.14 54.09
CA PRO A 18 18.85 26.34 52.73
C PRO A 18 17.81 25.67 51.83
N ALA A 19 17.31 26.44 50.86
CA ALA A 19 16.78 25.89 49.63
C ALA A 19 17.92 25.12 48.95
N GLY A 20 18.20 23.92 49.44
CA GLY A 20 18.92 22.91 48.68
C GLY A 20 17.99 22.54 47.54
N CYS A 21 18.32 23.01 46.35
CA CYS A 21 17.78 22.45 45.13
C CYS A 21 18.03 20.94 45.22
N ILE A 22 16.96 20.15 45.22
CA ILE A 22 17.08 18.76 44.85
C ILE A 22 17.55 18.83 43.40
N ASP A 23 18.79 18.41 43.14
CA ASP A 23 19.27 18.18 41.78
C ASP A 23 18.37 17.13 41.16
N ASP A 24 17.34 17.58 40.42
CA ASP A 24 16.53 16.80 39.51
C ASP A 24 17.31 16.48 38.22
N ASP A 25 18.61 16.20 38.35
CA ASP A 25 19.47 15.68 37.27
C ASP A 25 19.39 14.14 37.22
N GLN A 26 18.19 13.57 37.41
CA GLN A 26 17.89 12.32 36.75
C GLN A 26 17.48 12.66 35.33
N PRO A 27 18.24 12.26 34.28
CA PRO A 27 17.72 12.34 32.93
C PRO A 27 16.47 11.48 32.92
N VAL A 28 15.30 12.11 32.83
CA VAL A 28 14.10 11.44 32.36
C VAL A 28 14.48 10.97 30.97
N SER A 29 14.88 9.71 30.86
CA SER A 29 15.07 9.08 29.56
C SER A 29 13.75 9.29 28.84
N GLY A 30 13.74 10.17 27.84
CA GLY A 30 12.63 10.26 26.92
C GLY A 30 12.32 8.85 26.41
N PRO A 31 11.08 8.60 25.94
CA PRO A 31 10.81 7.35 25.24
C PRO A 31 11.93 7.13 24.22
N LEU A 32 12.59 5.98 24.30
CA LEU A 32 13.60 5.60 23.31
C LEU A 32 12.96 5.81 21.93
N PRO A 33 13.66 6.43 20.96
CA PRO A 33 13.13 6.54 19.62
C PRO A 33 12.73 5.13 19.17
N GLU A 34 11.49 4.99 18.69
CA GLU A 34 11.03 3.70 18.19
C GLU A 34 12.01 3.25 17.09
N PRO A 35 12.51 2.00 17.14
CA PRO A 35 13.44 1.54 16.12
C PRO A 35 12.75 1.62 14.76
N PHE A 36 13.41 2.25 13.79
CA PHE A 36 12.96 2.23 12.41
C PHE A 36 12.80 0.77 11.96
N THR A 37 11.58 0.38 11.61
CA THR A 37 11.22 -1.00 11.26
C THR A 37 10.55 -1.00 9.90
N CYS A 38 10.93 -1.96 9.07
CA CYS A 38 10.38 -2.13 7.74
C CYS A 38 9.23 -3.13 7.73
N ALA A 39 8.36 -3.01 6.73
CA ALA A 39 7.32 -3.97 6.46
C ALA A 39 7.89 -5.34 6.04
N LEU A 40 7.03 -6.35 5.94
CA LEU A 40 7.44 -7.73 5.72
C LEU A 40 8.29 -7.89 4.45
N GLY A 41 9.45 -8.51 4.60
CA GLY A 41 10.32 -8.92 3.49
C GLY A 41 11.23 -7.83 2.92
N PHE A 42 11.08 -6.58 3.37
CA PHE A 42 12.00 -5.48 3.09
C PHE A 42 13.23 -5.56 3.98
N ASP A 43 14.37 -5.18 3.42
CA ASP A 43 15.61 -5.05 4.16
C ASP A 43 15.74 -3.64 4.74
N THR A 44 16.08 -3.53 6.02
CA THR A 44 16.26 -2.23 6.67
C THR A 44 17.65 -1.68 6.37
N ASN A 45 17.70 -0.55 5.67
CA ASN A 45 18.90 0.25 5.55
C ASN A 45 18.93 1.29 6.69
N THR A 46 19.71 0.99 7.72
CA THR A 46 19.84 1.83 8.92
C THR A 46 20.66 3.10 8.71
N MET A 47 21.35 3.23 7.58
CA MET A 47 22.13 4.44 7.27
C MET A 47 21.26 5.58 6.74
N ASP A 48 20.27 5.23 5.92
CA ASP A 48 19.40 6.19 5.23
C ASP A 48 17.96 6.18 5.76
N GLU A 49 17.67 5.34 6.77
CA GLU A 49 16.31 5.09 7.28
C GLU A 49 15.34 4.73 6.14
N THR A 50 15.77 3.83 5.25
CA THR A 50 14.98 3.34 4.11
C THR A 50 14.71 1.84 4.21
N CYS A 51 13.61 1.42 3.58
CA CYS A 51 13.25 0.02 3.42
C CYS A 51 13.47 -0.39 1.97
N ASP A 52 14.45 -1.26 1.74
CA ASP A 52 14.87 -1.67 0.41
C ASP A 52 14.20 -3.01 0.05
N CYS A 53 13.77 -3.13 -1.21
CA CYS A 53 13.25 -4.37 -1.76
C CYS A 53 14.24 -4.92 -2.79
N PRO A 54 15.18 -5.79 -2.39
CA PRO A 54 16.24 -6.23 -3.28
C PRO A 54 15.73 -7.23 -4.34
N ASP A 55 16.34 -7.20 -5.51
CA ASP A 55 16.11 -8.20 -6.55
C ASP A 55 16.37 -9.62 -6.01
N PRO A 56 15.58 -10.64 -6.43
CA PRO A 56 14.53 -10.60 -7.46
C PRO A 56 13.12 -10.32 -6.89
N LYS A 57 13.01 -9.79 -5.67
CA LYS A 57 11.72 -9.50 -5.05
C LYS A 57 11.06 -8.29 -5.72
N VAL A 58 9.73 -8.22 -5.64
CA VAL A 58 8.94 -7.09 -6.09
C VAL A 58 8.31 -6.38 -4.91
N ARG A 59 8.17 -5.06 -5.04
CA ARG A 59 7.57 -4.18 -4.04
C ARG A 59 6.07 -4.08 -4.27
N ILE A 60 5.28 -4.56 -3.32
CA ILE A 60 3.81 -4.45 -3.35
C ILE A 60 3.42 -3.24 -2.49
N GLY A 61 3.50 -2.05 -3.09
CA GLY A 61 3.33 -0.78 -2.38
C GLY A 61 4.31 -0.65 -1.21
N ASP A 62 3.82 -0.26 -0.05
CA ASP A 62 4.62 -0.15 1.19
C ASP A 62 4.42 -1.34 2.15
N MET A 63 3.66 -2.35 1.73
CA MET A 63 3.14 -3.39 2.63
C MET A 63 4.01 -4.65 2.62
N GLU A 64 4.52 -5.04 1.46
CA GLU A 64 5.26 -6.30 1.32
C GLU A 64 6.33 -6.22 0.21
N CYS A 65 7.47 -6.85 0.48
CA CYS A 65 8.49 -7.12 -0.52
C CYS A 65 8.71 -8.64 -0.61
N ARG A 66 8.33 -9.25 -1.73
CA ARG A 66 8.36 -10.72 -1.88
C ARG A 66 8.81 -11.17 -3.27
N GLU A 67 9.28 -12.42 -3.35
CA GLU A 67 9.46 -13.08 -4.64
C GLU A 67 8.09 -13.41 -5.26
N LEU A 68 8.01 -13.31 -6.58
CA LEU A 68 6.86 -13.78 -7.35
C LEU A 68 6.81 -15.30 -7.39
N GLU A 69 5.63 -15.86 -7.19
CA GLU A 69 5.34 -17.25 -7.46
C GLU A 69 5.37 -17.53 -8.97
N LEU A 70 5.57 -18.79 -9.35
CA LEU A 70 5.58 -19.21 -10.74
C LEU A 70 4.21 -18.92 -11.38
N GLY A 71 4.22 -18.11 -12.44
CA GLY A 71 3.01 -17.72 -13.19
C GLY A 71 2.38 -16.40 -12.74
N GLU A 72 2.87 -15.76 -11.69
CA GLU A 72 2.45 -14.41 -11.30
C GLU A 72 3.07 -13.34 -12.21
N PHE A 73 2.22 -12.42 -12.65
CA PHE A 73 2.59 -11.21 -13.37
C PHE A 73 2.54 -10.03 -12.41
N TYR A 74 3.57 -9.18 -12.45
CA TYR A 74 3.66 -7.97 -11.65
C TYR A 74 3.87 -6.74 -12.52
N SER A 75 3.17 -5.66 -12.23
CA SER A 75 3.47 -4.32 -12.73
C SER A 75 3.61 -3.36 -11.55
N ASP A 76 4.66 -2.56 -11.61
CA ASP A 76 4.71 -1.33 -10.84
C ASP A 76 3.68 -0.35 -11.42
N MET A 77 2.91 0.30 -10.57
CA MET A 77 1.87 1.25 -10.94
C MET A 77 2.23 2.70 -10.54
N ASN A 78 3.52 2.97 -10.29
CA ASN A 78 4.07 4.32 -10.18
C ASN A 78 3.49 5.28 -11.22
N GLY A 79 2.76 6.30 -10.76
CA GLY A 79 2.09 7.28 -11.61
C GLY A 79 0.68 6.91 -12.10
N CYS A 80 0.11 5.78 -11.67
CA CYS A 80 -1.29 5.44 -11.89
C CYS A 80 -2.21 6.03 -10.80
N LEU A 81 -3.52 6.01 -11.03
CA LEU A 81 -4.53 6.43 -10.03
C LEU A 81 -4.34 5.71 -8.69
N THR A 82 -4.12 4.39 -8.75
CA THR A 82 -3.69 3.59 -7.61
C THR A 82 -2.21 3.33 -7.79
N ASP A 83 -1.39 4.08 -7.05
CA ASP A 83 0.06 3.96 -7.10
C ASP A 83 0.56 2.84 -6.16
N ILE A 84 0.11 1.62 -6.45
CA ILE A 84 0.47 0.41 -5.69
C ILE A 84 0.80 -0.69 -6.71
N GLY A 85 1.90 -1.39 -6.49
CA GLY A 85 2.27 -2.55 -7.30
C GLY A 85 1.14 -3.57 -7.39
N MET A 86 0.86 -4.06 -8.59
CA MET A 86 -0.24 -4.98 -8.87
C MET A 86 0.27 -6.34 -9.30
N ILE A 87 -0.26 -7.39 -8.66
CA ILE A 87 -0.03 -8.77 -9.04
C ILE A 87 -1.30 -9.39 -9.59
N PHE A 88 -1.18 -10.16 -10.66
CA PHE A 88 -2.22 -11.10 -11.05
C PHE A 88 -1.64 -12.40 -11.61
N TYR A 89 -2.44 -13.46 -11.60
CA TYR A 89 -2.14 -14.69 -12.32
C TYR A 89 -3.38 -15.22 -13.04
N PHE A 90 -3.16 -16.05 -14.06
CA PHE A 90 -4.25 -16.71 -14.76
C PHE A 90 -4.71 -17.96 -14.02
N GLU A 91 -6.01 -18.14 -13.84
CA GLU A 91 -6.51 -19.45 -13.45
C GLU A 91 -6.30 -20.45 -14.60
N ALA A 92 -5.80 -21.63 -14.26
CA ALA A 92 -5.58 -22.73 -15.20
C ALA A 92 -6.88 -23.09 -15.94
N ASP A 93 -6.78 -23.29 -17.26
CA ASP A 93 -7.85 -23.82 -18.12
C ASP A 93 -9.19 -23.06 -18.12
N THR A 94 -9.17 -21.74 -17.90
CA THR A 94 -10.40 -20.93 -17.79
C THR A 94 -10.78 -20.15 -19.06
N VAL A 95 -10.15 -20.38 -20.21
CA VAL A 95 -10.54 -19.68 -21.44
C VAL A 95 -11.93 -20.12 -21.88
N ARG A 96 -12.93 -19.31 -21.52
CA ARG A 96 -14.34 -19.54 -21.82
C ARG A 96 -14.70 -18.85 -23.13
N ASN A 97 -15.33 -19.60 -24.04
CA ASN A 97 -15.81 -19.11 -25.34
C ASN A 97 -14.73 -18.44 -26.21
N GLY A 98 -13.45 -18.79 -26.01
CA GLY A 98 -12.33 -18.25 -26.82
C GLY A 98 -12.05 -16.76 -26.66
N CYS A 99 -12.70 -16.07 -25.70
CA CYS A 99 -12.57 -14.61 -25.52
C CYS A 99 -12.12 -14.19 -24.14
N CYS A 100 -12.36 -15.03 -23.13
CA CYS A 100 -12.55 -14.55 -21.78
C CYS A 100 -11.86 -15.52 -20.84
N ARG A 101 -10.85 -15.04 -20.11
CA ARG A 101 -10.02 -15.81 -19.19
C ARG A 101 -10.22 -15.28 -17.79
N ARG A 102 -10.31 -16.17 -16.81
CA ARG A 102 -10.38 -15.75 -15.42
C ARG A 102 -8.96 -15.48 -14.93
N ILE A 103 -8.81 -14.32 -14.28
CA ILE A 103 -7.58 -13.92 -13.61
C ILE A 103 -7.87 -13.79 -12.12
N GLN A 104 -6.84 -14.03 -11.31
CA GLN A 104 -6.84 -13.73 -9.89
C GLN A 104 -5.96 -12.52 -9.70
N MET A 105 -6.55 -11.42 -9.26
CA MET A 105 -5.87 -10.14 -9.10
C MET A 105 -5.76 -9.82 -7.63
N GLU A 106 -4.57 -9.39 -7.22
CA GLU A 106 -4.35 -8.86 -5.89
C GLU A 106 -5.15 -7.58 -5.68
N PHE A 107 -5.94 -7.55 -4.61
CA PHE A 107 -6.64 -6.37 -4.15
C PHE A 107 -5.86 -5.76 -2.98
N PRO A 108 -5.35 -4.53 -3.11
CA PRO A 108 -4.61 -3.89 -2.02
C PRO A 108 -5.56 -3.68 -0.82
N SER A 109 -5.17 -4.21 0.34
CA SER A 109 -5.91 -4.03 1.59
C SER A 109 -4.95 -3.63 2.71
N SER A 110 -5.12 -2.42 3.23
CA SER A 110 -4.32 -1.90 4.35
C SER A 110 -4.62 -2.60 5.69
N THR A 111 -5.66 -3.43 5.73
CA THR A 111 -6.11 -4.12 6.95
C THR A 111 -5.82 -5.62 6.94
N ALA A 112 -5.42 -6.16 5.79
CA ALA A 112 -5.04 -7.55 5.66
C ALA A 112 -3.54 -7.71 5.88
N SER A 113 -3.14 -8.70 6.69
CA SER A 113 -1.72 -9.05 6.87
C SER A 113 -1.13 -9.86 5.71
N ARG A 114 -1.94 -10.13 4.68
CA ARG A 114 -1.57 -10.86 3.45
C ARG A 114 -2.34 -10.31 2.25
N PRO A 115 -1.77 -10.39 1.04
CA PRO A 115 -2.47 -10.16 -0.22
C PRO A 115 -3.79 -10.92 -0.30
N ILE A 116 -4.87 -10.23 -0.67
CA ILE A 116 -6.16 -10.87 -0.96
C ILE A 116 -6.34 -10.90 -2.46
N PHE A 117 -6.44 -12.09 -3.03
CA PHE A 117 -6.72 -12.26 -4.45
C PHE A 117 -8.22 -12.36 -4.68
N THR A 118 -8.72 -11.57 -5.63
CA THR A 118 -10.12 -11.58 -6.05
C THR A 118 -10.21 -12.01 -7.52
N PRO A 119 -11.18 -12.87 -7.88
CA PRO A 119 -11.38 -13.26 -9.27
C PRO A 119 -11.88 -12.07 -10.10
N VAL A 120 -11.20 -11.78 -11.20
CA VAL A 120 -11.60 -10.80 -12.22
C VAL A 120 -11.68 -11.51 -13.58
N PHE A 121 -12.47 -10.96 -14.49
CA PHE A 121 -12.53 -11.46 -15.87
C PHE A 121 -11.66 -10.60 -16.78
N GLY A 122 -10.66 -11.23 -17.39
CA GLY A 122 -9.88 -10.63 -18.47
C GLY A 122 -10.41 -11.09 -19.82
N ARG A 123 -10.57 -10.17 -20.76
CA ARG A 123 -10.79 -10.50 -22.17
C ARG A 123 -9.43 -10.77 -22.82
N GLN A 124 -9.23 -12.01 -23.29
CA GLN A 124 -8.06 -12.43 -24.04
C GLN A 124 -8.47 -12.68 -25.50
N THR A 125 -7.73 -12.15 -26.46
CA THR A 125 -8.04 -12.31 -27.89
C THR A 125 -6.77 -12.61 -28.67
N ARG A 126 -6.81 -13.66 -29.49
CA ARG A 126 -5.71 -14.03 -30.38
C ARG A 126 -5.58 -12.99 -31.49
N LEU A 127 -4.39 -12.45 -31.68
CA LEU A 127 -4.05 -11.52 -32.75
C LEU A 127 -3.49 -12.28 -33.97
N ASP A 128 -3.53 -11.63 -35.14
CA ASP A 128 -3.06 -12.22 -36.41
C ASP A 128 -1.59 -12.61 -36.41
N ASN A 129 -0.78 -11.93 -35.58
CA ASN A 129 0.64 -12.23 -35.41
C ASN A 129 0.91 -13.44 -34.49
N GLY A 130 -0.14 -14.12 -34.00
CA GLY A 130 -0.03 -15.27 -33.12
C GLY A 130 0.22 -14.94 -31.65
N MET A 131 0.25 -13.65 -31.26
CA MET A 131 0.27 -13.24 -29.85
C MET A 131 -1.15 -13.00 -29.34
N ASP A 132 -1.31 -12.88 -28.02
CA ASP A 132 -2.61 -12.56 -27.42
C ASP A 132 -2.65 -11.10 -26.96
N SER A 133 -3.78 -10.44 -27.13
CA SER A 133 -4.13 -9.21 -26.40
C SER A 133 -4.89 -9.57 -25.14
N LEU A 134 -4.74 -8.77 -24.09
CA LEU A 134 -5.41 -8.92 -22.81
C LEU A 134 -5.99 -7.58 -22.34
N SER A 135 -7.22 -7.58 -21.84
CA SER A 135 -7.80 -6.44 -21.15
C SER A 135 -8.61 -6.85 -19.93
N PHE A 136 -8.46 -6.15 -18.82
CA PHE A 136 -9.20 -6.40 -17.58
C PHE A 136 -9.37 -5.12 -16.77
N GLU A 137 -10.36 -5.10 -15.88
CA GLU A 137 -10.53 -4.05 -14.89
C GLU A 137 -9.51 -4.20 -13.76
N VAL A 138 -8.98 -3.08 -13.31
CA VAL A 138 -7.87 -2.95 -12.37
C VAL A 138 -8.47 -2.38 -11.08
N GLY A 139 -8.76 -3.25 -10.11
CA GLY A 139 -9.51 -2.90 -8.91
C GLY A 139 -11.01 -3.18 -9.03
N GLY A 140 -11.58 -3.80 -8.01
CA GLY A 140 -12.98 -4.21 -7.94
C GLY A 140 -13.93 -3.20 -7.30
N GLY A 141 -13.69 -1.90 -7.44
CA GLY A 141 -14.55 -0.88 -6.84
C GLY A 141 -14.54 0.43 -7.62
N ASP A 142 -15.73 1.02 -7.74
CA ASP A 142 -15.92 2.39 -8.18
C ASP A 142 -15.14 3.31 -7.22
N TYR A 143 -14.12 4.00 -7.72
CA TYR A 143 -13.50 5.07 -6.94
C TYR A 143 -14.37 6.31 -7.08
N PHE A 144 -15.00 6.74 -5.99
CA PHE A 144 -15.71 8.01 -5.96
C PHE A 144 -14.70 9.14 -5.84
N VAL A 145 -14.55 9.92 -6.91
CA VAL A 145 -13.72 11.13 -6.87
C VAL A 145 -14.61 12.37 -6.87
N PRO A 146 -14.32 13.35 -6.01
CA PRO A 146 -15.02 14.62 -6.04
C PRO A 146 -14.83 15.32 -7.40
N ASP A 147 -15.93 15.63 -8.07
CA ASP A 147 -15.97 16.52 -9.21
C ASP A 147 -15.79 17.98 -8.74
N PRO A 148 -15.10 18.85 -9.52
CA PRO A 148 -15.11 20.30 -9.35
C PRO A 148 -16.47 20.97 -9.00
N THR A 149 -17.61 20.37 -9.33
CA THR A 149 -18.95 20.87 -8.97
C THR A 149 -19.46 20.42 -7.59
N GLY A 150 -18.67 19.62 -6.87
CA GLY A 150 -19.02 19.09 -5.54
C GLY A 150 -19.86 17.81 -5.58
N GLY A 151 -20.04 17.20 -6.76
CA GLY A 151 -20.58 15.84 -6.90
C GLY A 151 -19.49 14.78 -6.73
N GLU A 152 -19.89 13.51 -6.66
CA GLU A 152 -19.00 12.36 -6.76
C GLU A 152 -19.33 11.61 -8.05
N PHE A 153 -18.31 11.08 -8.73
CA PHE A 153 -18.50 10.23 -9.90
C PHE A 153 -17.64 8.98 -9.83
N ASP A 154 -18.15 7.91 -10.42
CA ASP A 154 -17.50 6.60 -10.50
C ASP A 154 -16.31 6.65 -11.46
N LEU A 155 -15.11 6.37 -10.94
CA LEU A 155 -13.93 6.11 -11.75
C LEU A 155 -13.71 4.63 -11.95
N GLU A 156 -13.60 4.24 -13.22
CA GLU A 156 -13.19 2.90 -13.63
C GLU A 156 -11.70 2.92 -14.01
N THR A 157 -10.96 1.89 -13.59
CA THR A 157 -9.58 1.68 -14.04
C THR A 157 -9.49 0.36 -14.79
N ARG A 158 -8.81 0.36 -15.93
CA ARG A 158 -8.60 -0.86 -16.73
C ARG A 158 -7.19 -0.92 -17.28
N PHE A 159 -6.73 -2.13 -17.54
CA PHE A 159 -5.52 -2.39 -18.30
C PHE A 159 -5.89 -2.93 -19.68
N ARG A 160 -5.18 -2.47 -20.71
CA ARG A 160 -5.23 -3.01 -22.08
C ARG A 160 -3.82 -3.23 -22.58
N GLY A 161 -3.48 -4.45 -22.95
CA GLY A 161 -2.13 -4.77 -23.42
C GLY A 161 -2.09 -5.98 -24.33
N LYS A 162 -0.87 -6.36 -24.68
CA LYS A 162 -0.56 -7.54 -25.48
C LYS A 162 0.69 -8.22 -24.97
N PHE A 163 0.72 -9.53 -25.13
CA PHE A 163 1.95 -10.30 -24.92
C PHE A 163 2.96 -9.88 -25.99
N ILE A 164 4.18 -9.56 -25.55
CA ILE A 164 5.33 -9.34 -26.45
C ILE A 164 6.26 -10.55 -26.48
N ASP A 165 6.24 -11.34 -25.40
CA ASP A 165 6.81 -12.66 -25.27
C ASP A 165 5.96 -13.45 -24.25
N GLU A 166 6.39 -14.63 -23.84
CA GLU A 166 5.64 -15.45 -22.89
C GLU A 166 5.67 -14.88 -21.45
N PHE A 167 6.68 -14.07 -21.09
CA PHE A 167 6.91 -13.52 -19.75
C PHE A 167 6.45 -12.07 -19.57
N THR A 168 6.16 -11.36 -20.66
CA THR A 168 5.96 -9.92 -20.64
C THR A 168 4.71 -9.49 -21.39
N ILE A 169 3.92 -8.65 -20.74
CA ILE A 169 2.73 -8.01 -21.31
C ILE A 169 2.95 -6.50 -21.26
N GLU A 170 2.92 -5.85 -22.42
CA GLU A 170 3.00 -4.40 -22.53
C GLU A 170 1.65 -3.81 -22.89
N GLY A 171 1.32 -2.68 -22.29
CA GLY A 171 0.04 -2.05 -22.50
C GLY A 171 -0.10 -0.69 -21.86
N THR A 172 -1.34 -0.35 -21.55
CA THR A 172 -1.73 0.95 -21.02
C THR A 172 -2.77 0.75 -19.93
N PHE A 173 -2.51 1.35 -18.78
CA PHE A 173 -3.53 1.61 -17.78
C PHE A 173 -4.33 2.83 -18.21
N GLU A 174 -5.64 2.72 -18.08
CA GLU A 174 -6.58 3.76 -18.43
C GLU A 174 -7.50 3.96 -17.23
N TRP A 175 -7.74 5.22 -16.86
CA TRP A 175 -8.76 5.56 -15.86
C TRP A 175 -9.51 6.82 -16.26
N GLY A 176 -10.77 6.87 -15.85
CA GLY A 176 -11.66 7.97 -16.14
C GLY A 176 -13.05 7.68 -15.60
N PRO A 177 -13.98 8.65 -15.71
CA PRO A 177 -15.37 8.41 -15.39
C PRO A 177 -15.87 7.23 -16.22
N ALA A 178 -16.78 6.43 -15.66
CA ALA A 178 -17.35 5.24 -16.30
C ALA A 178 -17.24 5.28 -17.83
N PHE A 179 -16.49 4.34 -18.43
CA PHE A 179 -15.93 4.47 -19.78
C PHE A 179 -16.97 4.69 -20.89
N ASP A 180 -18.25 4.55 -20.56
CA ASP A 180 -19.43 4.84 -21.38
C ASP A 180 -19.71 6.35 -21.58
N GLN A 181 -19.11 7.26 -20.80
CA GLN A 181 -19.52 8.67 -20.77
C GLN A 181 -18.73 9.64 -21.68
N GLN A 182 -17.81 9.15 -22.52
CA GLN A 182 -16.98 9.99 -23.42
C GLN A 182 -16.23 11.15 -22.72
N ILE A 183 -15.89 10.99 -21.44
CA ILE A 183 -15.12 11.98 -20.68
C ILE A 183 -13.61 11.74 -20.92
N THR A 184 -12.78 12.73 -20.58
CA THR A 184 -11.33 12.66 -20.72
C THR A 184 -10.77 11.47 -19.95
N ILE A 185 -10.20 10.52 -20.68
CA ILE A 185 -9.51 9.35 -20.16
C ILE A 185 -8.04 9.73 -19.93
N GLN A 186 -7.54 9.47 -18.72
CA GLN A 186 -6.11 9.52 -18.44
C GLN A 186 -5.50 8.16 -18.71
N THR A 187 -4.26 8.15 -19.16
CA THR A 187 -3.55 6.93 -19.51
C THR A 187 -2.12 6.93 -18.98
N HIS A 188 -1.64 5.73 -18.66
CA HIS A 188 -0.27 5.51 -18.23
C HIS A 188 0.28 4.22 -18.86
N PRO A 189 1.50 4.21 -19.41
CA PRO A 189 2.10 2.97 -19.89
C PRO A 189 2.25 1.97 -18.73
N GLY A 190 2.01 0.69 -19.02
CA GLY A 190 2.12 -0.38 -18.04
C GLY A 190 2.84 -1.58 -18.62
N THR A 191 3.67 -2.23 -17.80
CA THR A 191 4.35 -3.46 -18.19
C THR A 191 4.24 -4.48 -17.07
N PHE A 192 3.53 -5.57 -17.36
CA PHE A 192 3.51 -6.73 -16.49
C PHE A 192 4.63 -7.69 -16.86
N ARG A 193 5.43 -8.08 -15.87
CA ARG A 193 6.50 -9.06 -16.02
C ARG A 193 6.26 -10.23 -15.07
N ARG A 194 6.47 -11.44 -15.56
CA ARG A 194 6.53 -12.65 -14.73
C ARG A 194 7.99 -13.08 -14.56
N ARG A 195 8.29 -13.77 -13.45
CA ARG A 195 9.60 -14.40 -13.25
C ARG A 195 9.88 -15.40 -14.39
N ALA A 196 11.05 -15.29 -15.02
CA ALA A 196 11.56 -16.33 -15.90
C ALA A 196 12.08 -17.50 -15.05
N GLU A 197 11.75 -18.73 -15.47
CA GLU A 197 12.21 -19.96 -14.80
C GLU A 197 13.74 -20.14 -14.88
#